data_AF-A0A7W0RD23-F1
#
_entry.id   AF-A0A7W0RD23-F1
#
_cell.length_a   1.000
_cell.length_b   1.000
_cell.length_c   1.000
_cell.angle_alpha   90.00
_cell.angle_beta   90.00
_cell.angle_gamma   90.00
#
_symmetry.space_group_name_H-M   'P 1'
#
loop_
_entity.id
_entity.type
_entity.pdbx_description
1 polymer ?
#
loop_
_entity_poly.entity_id
_entity_poly.type
_entity_poly.pdbx_seq_one_letter_code
_entity_poly.pdbx_strand_id
1 'polypeptide(L)'
;AHIRENGRVVVMFCAFDGPPRILRLHGRGEVVMAGDPRFDELIERVGFVDPSIPEGRRSVIVIAVERVADSCGYGVPFMSYEGEREHARKWAEKKVRGGGEEAIRTYQREKNAESLDGLPGAEV
;
A
#
# COMPACT_ATOMS: atom_id res chain seq x y z
N ALA A 1 -9.45 5.52 3.12
CA ALA A 1 -10.22 6.72 3.43
C ALA A 1 -9.93 7.85 2.46
N HIS A 2 -8.82 8.59 2.59
CA HIS A 2 -8.56 9.86 1.88
C HIS A 2 -8.52 9.78 0.35
N ILE A 3 -8.00 8.68 -0.21
CA ILE A 3 -8.07 8.47 -1.67
C ILE A 3 -9.53 8.34 -2.13
N ARG A 4 -10.41 7.68 -1.37
CA ARG A 4 -11.84 7.64 -1.71
C ARG A 4 -12.54 8.98 -1.49
N GLU A 5 -12.06 9.78 -0.55
CA GLU A 5 -12.65 11.09 -0.24
C GLU A 5 -12.35 12.14 -1.33
N ASN A 6 -11.08 12.32 -1.72
CA ASN A 6 -10.71 13.36 -2.70
C ASN A 6 -9.97 12.86 -3.95
N GLY A 7 -9.56 11.59 -3.98
CA GLY A 7 -8.88 10.98 -5.12
C GLY A 7 -7.43 11.42 -5.32
N ARG A 8 -6.90 12.42 -4.63
CA ARG A 8 -5.56 12.95 -4.94
C ARG A 8 -4.47 12.05 -4.37
N VAL A 9 -3.45 11.76 -5.18
CA VAL A 9 -2.29 10.98 -4.76
C VAL A 9 -1.04 11.42 -5.50
N VAL A 10 0.10 11.37 -4.81
CA VAL A 10 1.43 11.53 -5.41
C VAL A 10 2.31 10.38 -4.96
N VAL A 11 2.91 9.67 -5.92
CA VAL A 11 3.95 8.67 -5.63
C VAL A 11 5.30 9.33 -5.84
N MET A 12 6.14 9.32 -4.81
CA MET A 12 7.49 9.90 -4.86
C MET A 12 8.54 8.81 -4.77
N PHE A 13 9.46 8.79 -5.74
CA PHE A 13 10.64 7.93 -5.76
C PHE A 13 11.86 8.77 -5.42
N CYS A 14 12.70 8.26 -4.53
CA CYS A 14 13.96 8.87 -4.12
C CYS A 14 15.13 7.98 -4.54
N ALA A 15 16.15 8.56 -5.18
CA ALA A 15 17.40 7.87 -5.45
C ALA A 15 18.24 7.81 -4.16
N PHE A 16 18.11 6.71 -3.41
CA PHE A 16 18.89 6.46 -2.19
C PHE A 16 20.30 5.93 -2.46
N ASP A 17 20.62 5.65 -3.72
CA ASP A 17 21.97 5.30 -4.19
C ASP A 17 22.23 5.97 -5.54
N GLY A 18 23.50 6.09 -5.92
CA GLY A 18 23.94 6.74 -7.15
C GLY A 18 23.69 8.26 -7.17
N PRO A 19 23.56 8.86 -8.36
CA PRO A 19 23.29 10.30 -8.49
C PRO A 19 21.94 10.69 -7.87
N PRO A 20 21.87 11.78 -7.08
CA PRO A 20 20.66 12.18 -6.39
C PRO A 20 19.58 12.60 -7.38
N ARG A 21 18.34 12.15 -7.12
CA ARG A 21 17.14 12.53 -7.88
C ARG A 21 15.88 12.19 -7.11
N ILE A 22 14.84 12.98 -7.33
CA ILE A 22 13.48 12.66 -6.92
C ILE A 22 12.59 12.65 -8.16
N LEU A 23 11.73 11.64 -8.30
CA LEU A 23 10.65 11.56 -9.29
C LEU A 23 9.31 11.57 -8.57
N ARG A 24 8.35 12.36 -9.06
CA ARG A 24 6.97 12.42 -8.55
C ARG A 24 6.00 12.12 -9.67
N LEU A 25 5.08 11.20 -9.38
CA LEU A 25 3.93 10.87 -10.23
C LEU A 25 2.68 11.42 -9.54
N HIS A 26 2.18 12.55 -10.03
CA HIS A 26 0.95 13.16 -9.56
C HIS A 26 -0.23 12.59 -10.32
N GLY A 27 -1.34 12.31 -9.62
CA GLY A 27 -2.54 11.85 -10.29
C GLY A 27 -3.71 11.64 -9.35
N ARG A 28 -4.68 10.88 -9.87
CA ARG A 28 -5.87 10.47 -9.15
C ARG A 28 -5.88 8.97 -8.89
N GLY A 29 -6.13 8.60 -7.65
CA GLY A 29 -6.18 7.23 -7.18
C GLY A 29 -7.62 6.71 -7.05
N GLU A 30 -7.80 5.46 -7.40
CA GLU A 30 -8.97 4.65 -7.06
C GLU A 30 -8.52 3.53 -6.10
N VAL A 31 -9.35 3.23 -5.10
CA VAL A 31 -9.10 2.12 -4.17
C VAL A 31 -9.90 0.91 -4.63
N VAL A 32 -9.21 -0.16 -4.99
CA VAL A 32 -9.79 -1.48 -5.29
C VAL A 32 -9.56 -2.38 -4.08
N MET A 33 -10.61 -2.66 -3.30
CA MET A 33 -10.51 -3.47 -2.07
C MET A 33 -10.34 -4.96 -2.40
N ALA A 34 -9.85 -5.76 -1.44
CA ALA A 34 -9.67 -7.20 -1.61
C ALA A 34 -10.96 -7.98 -1.94
N GLY A 35 -12.14 -7.42 -1.66
CA GLY A 35 -13.43 -7.99 -2.05
C GLY A 35 -13.95 -7.55 -3.43
N ASP A 36 -13.24 -6.65 -4.13
CA ASP A 36 -13.62 -6.19 -5.46
C ASP A 36 -13.28 -7.26 -6.50
N PRO A 37 -14.18 -7.58 -7.47
CA PRO A 37 -13.90 -8.58 -8.51
C PRO A 37 -12.65 -8.32 -9.35
N ARG A 38 -12.19 -7.07 -9.44
CA ARG A 38 -10.99 -6.68 -10.18
C ARG A 38 -9.69 -6.98 -9.43
N PHE A 39 -9.76 -7.30 -8.14
CA PHE A 39 -8.60 -7.36 -7.26
C PHE A 39 -7.57 -8.40 -7.71
N ASP A 40 -8.02 -9.65 -7.93
CA ASP A 40 -7.14 -10.76 -8.28
C ASP A 40 -6.44 -10.52 -9.63
N GLU A 41 -7.19 -10.03 -10.63
CA GLU A 41 -6.64 -9.66 -11.95
C GLU A 41 -5.57 -8.57 -11.82
N LEU A 42 -5.83 -7.53 -11.01
CA LEU A 42 -4.88 -6.45 -10.81
C LEU A 42 -3.59 -6.91 -10.11
N ILE A 43 -3.72 -7.81 -9.12
CA ILE A 43 -2.56 -8.40 -8.44
C ILE A 43 -1.75 -9.27 -9.40
N GLU A 44 -2.40 -10.09 -10.22
CA GLU A 44 -1.71 -10.91 -11.22
C GLU A 44 -0.98 -10.04 -12.25
N ARG A 45 -1.65 -8.98 -12.75
CA ARG A 45 -1.10 -8.08 -13.77
C ARG A 45 0.18 -7.37 -13.35
N VAL A 46 0.33 -7.02 -12.06
CA VAL A 46 1.53 -6.31 -11.59
C VAL A 46 2.73 -7.24 -11.41
N GLY A 47 2.54 -8.56 -11.36
CA GLY A 47 3.63 -9.54 -11.23
C GLY A 47 4.52 -9.34 -10.00
N PHE A 48 4.02 -8.61 -8.98
CA PHE A 48 4.80 -8.20 -7.82
C PHE A 48 4.94 -9.34 -6.81
N VAL A 49 6.16 -9.57 -6.34
CA VAL A 49 6.41 -10.49 -5.21
C VAL A 49 6.07 -9.74 -3.93
N ASP A 50 4.84 -9.92 -3.48
CA ASP A 50 4.36 -9.41 -2.21
C ASP A 50 4.96 -10.23 -1.05
N PRO A 51 5.75 -9.62 -0.13
CA PRO A 51 6.30 -10.31 1.04
C PRO A 51 5.23 -10.60 2.11
N SER A 52 4.01 -10.10 1.95
CA SER A 52 2.88 -10.38 2.83
C SER A 52 2.17 -11.70 2.49
N ILE A 53 1.44 -12.25 3.46
CA ILE A 53 0.57 -13.41 3.21
C ILE A 53 -0.73 -12.96 2.50
N PRO A 54 -1.38 -13.83 1.71
CA PRO A 54 -2.59 -13.45 0.94
C PRO A 54 -3.68 -12.76 1.77
N GLU A 55 -3.93 -13.25 2.99
CA GLU A 55 -4.95 -12.73 3.91
C GLU A 55 -4.60 -11.32 4.44
N GLY A 56 -3.34 -10.92 4.34
CA GLY A 56 -2.84 -9.60 4.71
C GLY A 56 -3.12 -8.52 3.67
N ARG A 57 -3.44 -8.90 2.43
CA ARG A 57 -3.68 -7.97 1.32
C ARG A 57 -5.02 -7.26 1.49
N ARG A 58 -5.01 -5.92 1.41
CA ARG A 58 -6.19 -5.09 1.73
C ARG A 58 -6.81 -4.43 0.51
N SER A 59 -5.96 -3.88 -0.34
CA SER A 59 -6.39 -3.03 -1.44
C SER A 59 -5.28 -2.84 -2.45
N VAL A 60 -5.65 -2.70 -3.72
CA VAL A 60 -4.82 -2.15 -4.78
C VAL A 60 -5.20 -0.69 -4.98
N ILE A 61 -4.20 0.18 -5.08
CA ILE A 61 -4.41 1.59 -5.45
C ILE A 61 -4.09 1.76 -6.92
N VAL A 62 -5.11 1.98 -7.74
CA VAL A 62 -4.93 2.26 -9.17
C VAL A 62 -4.77 3.76 -9.35
N ILE A 63 -3.67 4.20 -9.94
CA ILE A 63 -3.36 5.62 -10.08
C ILE A 63 -3.36 6.00 -11.56
N ALA A 64 -4.28 6.88 -11.95
CA ALA A 64 -4.23 7.58 -13.23
C ALA A 64 -3.26 8.76 -13.10
N VAL A 65 -2.05 8.60 -13.65
CA VAL A 65 -1.00 9.63 -13.59
C VAL A 65 -1.33 10.77 -14.56
N GLU A 66 -1.38 11.99 -14.03
CA GLU A 66 -1.73 13.22 -14.77
C GLU A 66 -0.50 14.10 -15.03
N ARG A 67 0.49 14.07 -14.13
CA ARG A 67 1.71 14.86 -14.24
C ARG A 67 2.91 14.13 -13.67
N VAL A 68 4.03 14.21 -14.39
CA VAL A 68 5.34 13.78 -13.93
C VAL A 68 6.17 15.02 -13.59
N ALA A 69 6.89 14.99 -12.46
CA ALA A 69 7.81 16.04 -12.07
C ALA A 69 9.06 15.45 -11.43
N ASP A 70 10.22 16.00 -11.73
CA ASP A 70 11.48 15.63 -11.13
C ASP A 70 12.13 16.81 -10.39
N SER A 71 13.11 16.50 -9.54
CA SER A 71 13.94 17.51 -8.87
C SER A 71 15.31 16.94 -8.54
N CYS A 72 16.31 17.82 -8.38
CA CYS A 72 17.72 17.45 -8.19
C CYS A 72 17.98 16.54 -6.98
N GLY A 73 17.15 16.58 -5.94
CA GLY A 73 17.24 15.65 -4.83
C GLY A 73 18.51 15.78 -3.97
N TYR A 74 19.19 16.94 -3.95
CA TYR A 74 20.46 17.12 -3.21
C TYR A 74 20.37 16.88 -1.69
N GLY A 75 19.16 16.91 -1.12
CA GLY A 75 18.91 16.56 0.29
C GLY A 75 18.50 15.11 0.53
N VAL A 76 18.40 14.27 -0.52
CA VAL A 76 18.09 12.85 -0.37
C VAL A 76 19.33 12.15 0.20
N PRO A 77 19.22 11.44 1.33
CA PRO A 77 20.36 10.74 1.91
C PRO A 77 20.67 9.46 1.14
N PHE A 78 21.92 9.00 1.24
CA PHE A 78 22.23 7.61 0.89
C PHE A 78 21.56 6.66 1.88
N MET A 79 20.92 5.60 1.37
CA MET A 79 20.36 4.51 2.18
C MET A 79 20.60 3.17 1.48
N SER A 80 21.02 2.18 2.25
CA SER A 80 21.15 0.79 1.79
C SER A 80 19.90 0.00 2.12
N TYR A 81 19.44 -0.83 1.18
CA TYR A 81 18.35 -1.77 1.42
C TYR A 81 18.90 -3.01 2.13
N GLU A 82 18.46 -3.23 3.38
CA GLU A 82 18.92 -4.33 4.25
C GLU A 82 17.91 -5.50 4.30
N GLY A 83 16.87 -5.48 3.48
CA GLY A 83 15.81 -6.49 3.46
C GLY A 83 14.55 -6.15 4.26
N GLU A 84 13.57 -7.06 4.20
CA GLU A 84 12.27 -6.90 4.87
C GLU A 84 12.26 -7.40 6.32
N ARG A 85 11.47 -6.75 7.18
CA ARG A 85 11.22 -7.25 8.54
C ARG A 85 10.19 -8.36 8.52
N GLU A 86 10.53 -9.52 9.07
CA GLU A 86 9.59 -10.65 9.16
C GLU A 86 8.41 -10.45 10.13
N HIS A 87 8.44 -9.40 10.96
CA HIS A 87 7.49 -9.18 12.05
C HIS A 87 6.04 -9.11 11.55
N ALA A 88 5.81 -8.42 10.43
CA ALA A 88 4.47 -8.28 9.85
C ALA A 88 3.93 -9.64 9.38
N ARG A 89 4.74 -10.39 8.59
CA ARG A 89 4.40 -11.74 8.14
C ARG A 89 4.13 -12.68 9.32
N LYS A 90 5.04 -12.74 10.28
CA LYS A 90 4.89 -13.59 11.49
C LYS A 90 3.68 -13.23 12.33
N TRP A 91 3.35 -11.94 12.45
CA TRP A 91 2.16 -11.48 13.15
C TRP A 91 0.89 -11.93 12.44
N ALA A 92 0.84 -11.77 11.11
CA ALA A 92 -0.30 -12.19 10.28
C ALA A 92 -0.51 -13.71 10.37
N GLU A 93 0.55 -14.50 10.20
CA GLU A 93 0.52 -15.97 10.34
C GLU A 93 0.06 -16.40 11.73
N LYS A 94 0.55 -15.74 12.79
CA LYS A 94 0.12 -16.03 14.16
C LYS A 94 -1.37 -15.75 14.35
N LYS A 95 -1.90 -14.66 13.77
CA LYS A 95 -3.32 -14.32 13.83
C LYS A 95 -4.16 -15.37 13.11
N VAL A 96 -3.78 -15.75 11.89
CA VAL A 96 -4.48 -16.77 11.11
C VAL A 96 -4.43 -18.13 11.82
N ARG A 97 -3.29 -18.54 12.35
CA ARG A 97 -3.18 -19.78 13.13
C ARG A 97 -4.08 -19.80 14.37
N GLY A 98 -4.25 -18.66 15.03
CA GLY A 98 -5.04 -18.55 16.26
C GLY A 98 -6.54 -18.34 16.06
N GLY A 99 -6.96 -17.75 14.94
CA GLY A 99 -8.34 -17.33 14.71
C GLY A 99 -8.93 -17.70 13.34
N GLY A 100 -8.22 -18.51 12.55
CA GLY A 100 -8.62 -18.90 11.19
C GLY A 100 -8.39 -17.80 10.14
N GLU A 101 -8.82 -18.09 8.92
CA GLU A 101 -8.66 -17.20 7.74
C GLU A 101 -9.31 -15.83 7.93
N GLU A 102 -10.41 -15.76 8.70
CA GLU A 102 -11.16 -14.52 8.96
C GLU A 102 -10.52 -13.65 10.06
N ALA A 103 -9.48 -14.14 10.76
CA ALA A 103 -8.87 -13.44 11.89
C ALA A 103 -8.31 -12.07 11.49
N ILE A 104 -7.72 -11.98 10.29
CA ILE A 104 -7.15 -10.74 9.79
C ILE A 104 -8.25 -9.77 9.38
N ARG A 105 -9.30 -10.24 8.69
CA ARG A 105 -10.44 -9.39 8.30
C ARG A 105 -11.18 -8.84 9.51
N THR A 106 -11.40 -9.67 10.53
CA THR A 106 -11.96 -9.24 11.82
C THR A 106 -11.11 -8.16 12.46
N TYR A 107 -9.78 -8.34 12.51
CA TYR A 107 -8.88 -7.31 13.02
C TYR A 107 -8.98 -6.00 12.21
N GLN A 108 -9.08 -6.08 10.89
CA GLN A 108 -9.21 -4.90 10.03
C GLN A 108 -10.53 -4.16 10.28
N ARG A 109 -11.66 -4.87 10.44
CA ARG A 109 -12.93 -4.26 10.83
C ARG A 109 -12.84 -3.54 12.18
N GLU A 110 -12.20 -4.16 13.16
CA GLU A 110 -12.09 -3.59 14.51
C GLU A 110 -11.11 -2.41 14.61
N LYS A 111 -10.04 -2.41 13.78
CA LYS A 111 -8.91 -1.48 13.95
C LYS A 111 -8.72 -0.51 12.78
N ASN A 112 -9.39 -0.72 11.66
CA ASN A 112 -9.19 0.05 10.43
C ASN A 112 -10.49 0.55 9.78
N ALA A 113 -11.65 0.41 10.45
CA ALA A 113 -12.94 0.89 9.94
C ALA A 113 -13.05 2.43 9.89
N GLU A 114 -12.22 3.16 10.64
CA GLU A 114 -12.23 4.63 10.69
C GLU A 114 -10.80 5.17 10.61
N SER A 115 -10.61 6.28 9.88
CA SER A 115 -9.34 7.00 9.88
C SER A 115 -9.15 7.82 11.16
N LEU A 116 -7.93 8.34 11.36
CA LEU A 116 -7.63 9.18 12.52
C LEU A 116 -8.47 10.47 12.60
N ASP A 117 -8.98 10.93 11.46
CA ASP A 117 -9.80 12.13 11.30
C ASP A 117 -11.29 11.81 11.00
N GLY A 118 -11.72 10.58 11.23
CA GLY A 118 -13.14 10.21 11.24
C GLY A 118 -13.77 9.85 9.90
N LEU A 119 -12.96 9.63 8.86
CA LEU A 119 -13.45 9.19 7.56
C LEU A 119 -13.61 7.66 7.54
N PRO A 120 -14.61 7.12 6.79
CA PRO A 120 -14.75 5.69 6.60
C PRO A 120 -13.47 5.04 6.04
N GLY A 121 -12.95 4.08 6.80
CA GLY A 121 -11.72 3.32 6.56
C GLY A 121 -11.95 2.05 5.74
N ALA A 122 -11.18 1.00 5.99
CA ALA A 122 -11.27 -0.23 5.22
C ALA A 122 -12.64 -0.90 5.40
N GLU A 123 -13.34 -1.12 4.28
CA GLU A 123 -14.55 -1.93 4.23
C GLU A 123 -14.11 -3.37 3.93
N VAL A 124 -14.13 -4.23 4.96
CA VAL A 124 -13.55 -5.59 4.92
C VAL A 124 -14.55 -6.64 5.36
#